data_AF-M4X5T0-F1
#
_entry.id   AF-M4X5T0-F1
#
_cell.length_a   1.000
_cell.length_b   1.000
_cell.length_c   1.000
_cell.angle_alpha   90.00
_cell.angle_beta   90.00
_cell.angle_gamma   90.00
#
_symmetry.space_group_name_H-M   'P 1'
#
loop_
_entity.id
_entity.type
_entity.pdbx_description
1 polymer ?
#
loop_
_entity_poly.entity_id
_entity_poly.type
_entity_poly.pdbx_seq_one_letter_code
_entity_poly.pdbx_strand_id
1 'polypeptide(L)'
;MKYLIKVWLFTIIISPFLIGLVLGAIINNSSFNSILNSYEIIFVMIIVGFLLSIPAMIIFWLIKRSIKSKFTNWKEKLILSIYSFLSVWTTFYIVDKGFIIRWSEQTFWVLIYSLTIVIAVWIFKIPKGEIIK
;
A
#
# COMPACT_ATOMS: atom_id res chain seq x y z
N MET A 1 17.24 -1.76 -1.65
CA MET A 1 16.29 -0.83 -2.28
C MET A 1 15.29 -1.50 -3.23
N LYS A 2 15.73 -2.36 -4.17
CA LYS A 2 14.83 -2.99 -5.17
C LYS A 2 13.55 -3.63 -4.62
N TYR A 3 13.62 -4.35 -3.50
CA TYR A 3 12.45 -4.94 -2.86
C TYR A 3 11.43 -3.90 -2.39
N LEU A 4 11.90 -2.83 -1.73
CA LEU A 4 11.04 -1.76 -1.22
C LEU A 4 10.30 -1.06 -2.35
N ILE A 5 11.02 -0.68 -3.41
CA ILE A 5 10.43 0.02 -4.57
C ILE A 5 9.35 -0.85 -5.22
N LYS A 6 9.59 -2.17 -5.33
CA LYS A 6 8.59 -3.11 -5.86
C LYS A 6 7.31 -3.16 -5.00
N VAL A 7 7.46 -3.30 -3.68
CA VAL A 7 6.32 -3.30 -2.76
C VAL A 7 5.56 -1.98 -2.87
N TRP A 8 6.29 -0.86 -2.84
CA TRP A 8 5.74 0.47 -2.83
C TRP A 8 4.95 0.81 -4.11
N LEU A 9 5.59 0.64 -5.28
CA LEU A 9 4.95 0.90 -6.57
C LEU A 9 3.78 -0.05 -6.83
N PHE A 10 3.90 -1.32 -6.44
CA PHE A 10 2.79 -2.26 -6.57
C PHE A 10 1.57 -1.78 -5.78
N THR A 11 1.75 -1.38 -4.52
CA THR A 11 0.63 -0.86 -3.70
C THR A 11 0.03 0.41 -4.29
N ILE A 12 0.87 1.40 -4.64
CA ILE A 12 0.38 2.68 -5.15
C ILE A 12 -0.37 2.53 -6.46
N ILE A 13 0.07 1.63 -7.34
CA ILE A 13 -0.57 1.45 -8.63
C ILE A 13 -1.82 0.59 -8.46
N ILE A 14 -1.70 -0.60 -7.83
CA ILE A 14 -2.76 -1.60 -7.82
C ILE A 14 -3.94 -1.19 -6.91
N SER A 15 -3.69 -0.54 -5.78
CA SER A 15 -4.77 -0.20 -4.85
C SER A 15 -5.82 0.76 -5.45
N PRO A 16 -5.47 1.89 -6.10
CA PRO A 16 -6.43 2.74 -6.81
C PRO A 16 -7.26 2.00 -7.86
N PHE A 17 -6.65 1.10 -8.66
CA PHE A 17 -7.39 0.29 -9.62
C PHE A 17 -8.38 -0.65 -8.94
N LEU A 18 -7.98 -1.33 -7.86
CA LEU A 18 -8.87 -2.18 -7.09
C LEU A 18 -10.02 -1.38 -6.46
N ILE A 19 -9.75 -0.17 -5.96
CA ILE A 19 -10.79 0.71 -5.43
C ILE A 19 -11.77 1.10 -6.55
N GLY A 20 -11.28 1.54 -7.70
CA GLY A 20 -12.14 1.88 -8.84
C GLY A 20 -13.02 0.72 -9.31
N LEU A 21 -12.47 -0.49 -9.34
CA LEU A 21 -13.24 -1.70 -9.67
C LEU A 21 -14.27 -2.05 -8.61
N VAL A 22 -13.91 -2.03 -7.33
CA VAL A 22 -14.83 -2.38 -6.24
C VAL A 22 -15.96 -1.35 -6.15
N LEU A 23 -15.64 -0.06 -6.13
CA LEU A 23 -16.66 1.00 -6.05
C LEU A 23 -17.50 1.06 -7.33
N GLY A 24 -16.87 1.02 -8.49
CA GLY A 24 -17.54 1.15 -9.78
C GLY A 24 -18.42 -0.05 -10.11
N ALA A 25 -17.86 -1.26 -10.05
CA ALA A 25 -18.57 -2.47 -10.49
C ALA A 25 -19.50 -3.05 -9.41
N ILE A 26 -19.09 -3.03 -8.14
CA ILE A 26 -19.83 -3.73 -7.08
C ILE A 26 -20.85 -2.81 -6.40
N ILE A 27 -20.48 -1.55 -6.13
CA ILE A 27 -21.36 -0.63 -5.37
C ILE A 27 -22.27 0.15 -6.32
N ASN A 28 -21.72 0.75 -7.37
CA ASN A 28 -22.46 1.64 -8.27
C ASN A 28 -23.00 0.95 -9.52
N ASN A 29 -22.78 -0.37 -9.69
CA ASN A 29 -23.17 -1.17 -10.85
C ASN A 29 -22.86 -0.48 -12.20
N SER A 30 -21.74 0.22 -12.24
CA SER A 30 -21.31 1.02 -13.39
C SER A 30 -20.70 0.13 -14.47
N SER A 31 -20.92 0.51 -15.73
CA SER A 31 -20.28 -0.19 -16.84
C SER A 31 -18.76 -0.06 -16.77
N PHE A 32 -18.04 -1.08 -17.22
CA PHE A 32 -16.57 -1.09 -17.22
C PHE A 32 -15.97 0.13 -17.95
N ASN A 33 -16.61 0.58 -19.03
CA ASN A 33 -16.20 1.79 -19.77
C ASN A 33 -16.30 3.06 -18.92
N SER A 34 -17.31 3.17 -18.05
CA SER A 34 -17.45 4.32 -17.14
C SER A 34 -16.31 4.36 -16.11
N ILE A 35 -15.91 3.19 -15.60
CA ILE A 35 -14.78 3.05 -14.66
C ILE A 35 -13.46 3.45 -15.34
N LEU A 36 -13.24 2.99 -16.58
CA LEU A 36 -12.06 3.38 -17.37
C LEU A 36 -12.03 4.87 -17.70
N ASN A 37 -13.18 5.47 -17.98
CA ASN A 37 -13.27 6.91 -18.25
C ASN A 37 -12.99 7.78 -17.01
N SER A 38 -13.00 7.20 -15.81
CA SER A 38 -12.64 7.86 -14.56
C SER A 38 -11.13 7.84 -14.26
N TYR A 39 -10.29 7.66 -15.29
CA TYR A 39 -8.84 7.53 -15.17
C TYR A 39 -8.17 8.72 -14.47
N GLU A 40 -8.73 9.93 -14.60
CA GLU A 40 -8.21 11.15 -13.95
C GLU A 40 -8.21 11.02 -12.43
N ILE A 41 -9.30 10.49 -11.85
CA ILE A 41 -9.41 10.27 -10.41
C ILE A 41 -8.42 9.20 -9.95
N ILE A 42 -8.30 8.10 -10.70
CA ILE A 42 -7.31 7.03 -10.41
C ILE A 42 -5.89 7.61 -10.43
N PHE A 43 -5.59 8.47 -11.40
CA PHE A 43 -4.28 9.12 -11.52
C PHE A 43 -3.99 10.06 -10.34
N VAL A 44 -4.98 10.86 -9.91
CA VAL A 44 -4.86 11.69 -8.70
C VAL A 44 -4.61 10.81 -7.46
N MET A 45 -5.33 9.70 -7.32
CA MET A 45 -5.14 8.75 -6.20
C MET A 45 -3.72 8.16 -6.19
N ILE A 46 -3.15 7.86 -7.36
CA ILE A 46 -1.76 7.40 -7.49
C ILE A 46 -0.78 8.46 -6.97
N ILE A 47 -0.94 9.72 -7.39
CA ILE A 47 -0.05 10.82 -6.97
C ILE A 47 -0.16 11.07 -5.47
N VAL A 48 -1.38 11.20 -4.96
CA VAL A 48 -1.63 11.44 -3.53
C VAL A 48 -1.12 10.27 -2.70
N GLY A 49 -1.42 9.03 -3.11
CA GLY A 49 -0.93 7.82 -2.47
C GLY A 49 0.60 7.74 -2.48
N PHE A 50 1.24 8.13 -3.59
CA PHE A 50 2.70 8.21 -3.68
C PHE A 50 3.28 9.17 -2.65
N LEU A 51 2.79 10.41 -2.59
CA LEU A 51 3.32 11.42 -1.68
C LEU A 51 3.10 11.06 -0.20
N LEU A 52 1.87 10.66 0.16
CA LEU A 52 1.51 10.38 1.55
C LEU A 52 2.20 9.14 2.11
N SER A 53 2.58 8.18 1.26
CA SER A 53 3.22 6.95 1.71
C SER A 53 4.75 7.05 1.87
N ILE A 54 5.38 8.16 1.45
CA ILE A 54 6.84 8.36 1.60
C ILE A 54 7.32 8.13 3.04
N PRO A 55 6.72 8.75 4.09
CA PRO A 55 7.18 8.56 5.46
C PRO A 55 7.05 7.11 5.93
N ALA A 56 5.95 6.44 5.58
CA ALA A 56 5.73 5.04 5.89
C ALA A 56 6.77 4.14 5.20
N MET A 57 7.13 4.43 3.95
CA MET A 57 8.14 3.65 3.24
C MET A 57 9.55 3.87 3.77
N ILE A 58 9.87 5.07 4.27
CA ILE A 58 11.13 5.31 4.97
C ILE A 58 11.22 4.44 6.23
N ILE A 59 10.17 4.39 7.04
CA ILE A 59 10.16 3.54 8.25
C ILE A 59 10.17 2.05 7.87
N PHE A 60 9.42 1.64 6.84
CA PHE A 60 9.46 0.28 6.29
C PHE A 60 10.90 -0.13 5.94
N TRP A 61 11.65 0.76 5.28
CA TRP A 61 13.05 0.55 4.95
C TRP A 61 13.92 0.38 6.20
N LEU A 62 13.76 1.26 7.19
CA LEU A 62 14.53 1.23 8.43
C LEU A 62 14.28 -0.07 9.21
N ILE A 63 13.02 -0.49 9.33
CA ILE A 63 12.64 -1.77 9.94
C ILE A 63 13.29 -2.91 9.18
N LYS A 64 13.13 -2.96 7.85
CA LYS A 64 13.74 -3.99 7.02
C LYS A 64 15.26 -4.09 7.23
N ARG A 65 15.93 -2.93 7.32
CA ARG A 65 17.38 -2.85 7.52
C ARG A 65 17.78 -3.34 8.92
N SER A 66 17.03 -2.99 9.96
CA SER A 66 17.36 -3.32 11.35
C SER A 66 17.15 -4.79 11.70
N ILE A 67 16.25 -5.47 10.99
CA ILE A 67 15.93 -6.90 11.17
C ILE A 67 16.62 -7.81 10.15
N LYS A 68 17.30 -7.24 9.15
CA LYS A 68 18.11 -7.98 8.18
C LYS A 68 19.07 -8.91 8.93
N SER A 69 19.21 -10.14 8.44
CA SER A 69 20.04 -11.23 8.99
C SER A 69 19.73 -11.72 10.41
N LYS A 70 18.85 -11.04 11.17
CA LYS A 70 18.43 -11.49 12.51
C LYS A 70 17.33 -12.55 12.46
N PHE A 71 16.54 -12.55 11.39
CA PHE A 71 15.36 -13.41 11.27
C PHE A 71 15.33 -14.16 9.93
N THR A 72 14.53 -15.23 9.89
CA THR A 72 14.21 -15.93 8.65
C THR A 72 13.36 -15.03 7.75
N ASN A 73 13.43 -15.27 6.43
CA ASN A 73 12.65 -14.52 5.44
C ASN A 73 11.15 -14.45 5.76
N TRP A 74 10.59 -15.52 6.32
CA TRP A 74 9.18 -15.58 6.69
C TRP A 74 8.84 -14.64 7.85
N LYS A 75 9.66 -14.64 8.91
CA LYS A 75 9.52 -13.72 10.05
C LYS A 75 9.74 -12.26 9.63
N GLU A 76 10.72 -11.98 8.76
CA GLU A 76 10.93 -10.63 8.19
C GLU A 76 9.67 -10.15 7.47
N LYS A 77 9.07 -10.99 6.62
CA LYS A 77 7.81 -10.65 5.91
C LYS A 77 6.63 -10.44 6.85
N LEU A 78 6.51 -11.23 7.91
CA LEU A 78 5.44 -11.08 8.88
C LEU A 78 5.54 -9.74 9.63
N ILE A 79 6.73 -9.38 10.11
CA ILE A 79 6.97 -8.09 10.77
C ILE A 79 6.65 -6.92 9.82
N LEU A 80 7.15 -7.00 8.59
CA LEU A 80 6.89 -5.99 7.57
C LEU A 80 5.40 -5.91 7.20
N SER A 81 4.68 -7.02 7.19
CA SER A 81 3.23 -7.05 6.93
C SER A 81 2.45 -6.36 8.04
N ILE A 82 2.76 -6.66 9.31
CA ILE A 82 2.11 -6.02 10.47
C ILE A 82 2.36 -4.52 10.44
N TYR A 83 3.61 -4.12 10.26
CA TYR A 83 3.97 -2.71 10.14
C TYR A 83 3.22 -2.04 8.99
N SER A 84 3.27 -2.61 7.78
CA SER A 84 2.61 -2.02 6.61
C SER A 84 1.11 -1.89 6.81
N PHE A 85 0.47 -2.92 7.34
CA PHE A 85 -0.95 -2.90 7.66
C PHE A 85 -1.26 -1.72 8.60
N LEU A 86 -0.61 -1.66 9.76
CA LEU A 86 -0.83 -0.58 10.73
C LEU A 86 -0.51 0.80 10.15
N SER A 87 0.56 0.92 9.36
CA SER A 87 0.97 2.21 8.77
C SER A 87 -0.09 2.80 7.85
N VAL A 88 -0.81 1.96 7.08
CA VAL A 88 -1.92 2.41 6.23
C VAL A 88 -3.04 2.95 7.10
N TRP A 89 -3.47 2.19 8.11
CA TRP A 89 -4.52 2.61 9.04
C TRP A 89 -4.17 3.90 9.77
N THR A 90 -2.94 4.02 10.28
CA THR A 90 -2.46 5.25 10.93
C THR A 90 -2.43 6.43 9.96
N THR A 91 -1.97 6.24 8.72
CA THR A 91 -1.92 7.32 7.72
C THR A 91 -3.33 7.84 7.41
N PHE A 92 -4.28 6.94 7.15
CA PHE A 92 -5.67 7.33 6.90
C PHE A 92 -6.32 7.97 8.14
N TYR A 93 -6.04 7.47 9.34
CA TYR A 93 -6.52 8.08 10.58
C TYR A 93 -6.01 9.52 10.77
N ILE A 94 -4.71 9.76 10.53
CA ILE A 94 -4.12 11.10 10.63
C ILE A 94 -4.72 12.04 9.58
N VAL A 95 -4.88 11.56 8.34
CA VAL A 95 -5.46 12.36 7.25
C VAL A 95 -6.93 12.70 7.55
N ASP A 96 -7.74 11.74 8.01
CA ASP A 96 -9.15 11.95 8.35
C ASP A 96 -9.34 12.92 9.54
N LYS A 97 -8.44 12.87 10.53
CA LYS A 97 -8.46 13.79 11.68
C LYS A 97 -7.82 15.15 11.40
N GLY A 98 -6.92 15.24 10.42
CA GLY A 98 -6.11 16.42 10.13
C GLY A 98 -6.61 17.29 8.96
N PHE A 99 -7.48 16.78 8.08
CA PHE A 99 -8.02 17.51 6.92
C PHE A 99 -9.53 17.85 7.05
N ILE A 100 -9.97 18.82 6.24
CA ILE A 100 -11.31 19.45 6.25
C ILE A 100 -12.44 18.51 5.79
N ILE A 101 -12.13 17.35 5.21
CA ILE A 101 -13.12 16.43 4.64
C ILE A 101 -13.23 15.21 5.57
N ARG A 102 -14.41 14.97 6.15
CA ARG A 102 -14.72 13.73 6.88
C ARG A 102 -14.77 12.56 5.88
N TRP A 103 -13.78 11.68 5.92
CA TRP A 103 -13.66 10.50 5.05
C TRP A 103 -14.34 9.29 5.73
N SER A 104 -15.50 9.50 6.37
CA SER A 104 -16.21 8.51 7.19
C SER A 104 -16.72 7.28 6.44
N GLU A 105 -16.68 7.29 5.10
CA GLU A 105 -17.08 6.16 4.24
C GLU A 105 -15.90 5.32 3.71
N GLN A 106 -14.67 5.57 4.19
CA GLN A 106 -13.46 5.04 3.57
C GLN A 106 -12.87 3.78 4.18
N THR A 107 -13.55 3.13 5.11
CA THR A 107 -13.08 1.86 5.69
C THR A 107 -12.70 0.84 4.62
N PHE A 108 -13.47 0.76 3.52
CA PHE A 108 -13.14 -0.08 2.36
C PHE A 108 -11.83 0.29 1.67
N TRP A 109 -11.49 1.58 1.59
CA TRP A 109 -10.28 2.05 0.95
C TRP A 109 -9.07 1.65 1.79
N VAL A 110 -9.14 1.90 3.10
CA VAL A 110 -8.10 1.51 4.06
C VAL A 110 -7.86 -0.01 4.00
N LEU A 111 -8.94 -0.80 3.93
CA LEU A 111 -8.87 -2.24 3.77
C LEU A 111 -8.19 -2.65 2.45
N ILE A 112 -8.57 -2.06 1.31
CA ILE A 112 -7.96 -2.39 0.02
C ILE A 112 -6.46 -2.04 0.04
N TYR A 113 -6.07 -0.86 0.51
CA TYR A 113 -4.66 -0.47 0.61
C TYR A 113 -3.87 -1.41 1.53
N SER A 114 -4.40 -1.70 2.72
CA SER A 114 -3.73 -2.55 3.71
C SER A 114 -3.56 -4.00 3.24
N LEU A 115 -4.57 -4.57 2.58
CA LEU A 115 -4.45 -5.90 1.97
C LEU A 115 -3.47 -5.90 0.80
N THR A 116 -3.52 -4.89 -0.07
CA THR A 116 -2.64 -4.81 -1.24
C THR A 116 -1.17 -4.76 -0.82
N ILE A 117 -0.80 -3.96 0.19
CA ILE A 117 0.59 -3.88 0.65
C ILE A 117 1.07 -5.15 1.35
N VAL A 118 0.20 -5.81 2.13
CA VAL A 118 0.53 -7.12 2.70
C VAL A 118 0.78 -8.13 1.59
N ILE A 119 -0.11 -8.22 0.60
CA ILE A 119 0.05 -9.09 -0.57
C ILE A 119 1.37 -8.78 -1.29
N ALA A 120 1.71 -7.50 -1.51
CA ALA A 120 2.94 -7.09 -2.16
C ALA A 120 4.19 -7.59 -1.40
N VAL A 121 4.20 -7.47 -0.07
CA VAL A 121 5.27 -8.00 0.80
C VAL A 121 5.44 -9.51 0.60
N TRP A 122 4.34 -10.25 0.45
CA TRP A 122 4.38 -11.70 0.25
C TRP A 122 4.75 -12.13 -1.17
N ILE A 123 4.26 -11.44 -2.20
CA ILE A 123 4.55 -11.76 -3.62
C ILE A 123 6.02 -11.52 -3.95
N PHE A 124 6.60 -10.40 -3.50
CA PHE A 124 7.99 -10.10 -3.86
C PHE A 124 8.98 -10.90 -3.04
N LYS A 125 10.00 -11.45 -3.71
CA LYS A 125 11.12 -12.12 -3.04
C LYS A 125 12.06 -11.07 -2.44
N ILE A 126 12.37 -11.23 -1.16
CA ILE A 126 13.43 -10.44 -0.52
C ILE A 126 14.75 -10.93 -1.12
N PRO A 127 15.56 -10.05 -1.75
CA PRO A 127 16.84 -10.45 -2.29
C PRO A 127 17.69 -10.95 -1.13
N LYS A 128 18.09 -12.22 -1.20
CA LYS A 128 19.16 -12.76 -0.37
C LYS A 128 20.43 -12.06 -0.84
N GLY A 129 20.91 -11.10 -0.06
CA GLY A 129 22.21 -10.49 -0.35
C GLY A 129 23.27 -11.56 -0.20
N GLU A 130 24.22 -11.58 -1.13
CA GLU A 130 25.43 -12.40 -1.11
C GLU A 130 25.98 -12.50 0.31
N ILE A 131 26.32 -13.74 0.65
CA ILE A 131 27.14 -14.07 1.80
C ILE A 131 28.38 -13.19 1.66
N ILE A 132 28.52 -12.19 2.52
CA ILE A 132 29.81 -11.54 2.74
C ILE A 132 30.67 -12.66 3.32
N LYS A 133 31.49 -13.27 2.45
CA LYS A 133 32.61 -14.10 2.88
C LYS A 133 33.69 -13.20 3.44
#